data_AF-A0A7S2SM12-F1
#
_entry.id   AF-A0A7S2SM12-F1
#
_cell.length_a   1.000
_cell.length_b   1.000
_cell.length_c   1.000
_cell.angle_alpha   90.00
_cell.angle_beta   90.00
_cell.angle_gamma   90.00
#
_symmetry.space_group_name_H-M   'P 1'
#
loop_
_entity.id
_entity.type
_entity.pdbx_description
1 polymer ?
#
loop_
_entity_poly.entity_id
_entity_poly.type
_entity_poly.pdbx_seq_one_letter_code
_entity_poly.pdbx_strand_id
1 'polypeptide(L)'
;PNGGRSYYLNRSQPPLLSDMVMHIFGAEGDRRWLAATLPSLEDEYKYWMDPVRSDHVVRITLDGKQHTLNRYCADTSSPRPESYAEDVETTSRAATPADRSAIHCHIASAAESGWDFSSRWMPPHQAEFDLSATATALFIPCDLNA
;
A
#
# COMPACT_ATOMS: atom_id res chain seq x y z
N PRO A 1 -7.68 2.89 6.76
CA PRO A 1 -6.40 2.61 7.46
C PRO A 1 -6.21 1.09 7.57
N ASN A 2 -4.98 0.62 7.74
CA ASN A 2 -4.66 -0.81 7.87
C ASN A 2 -5.44 -1.50 9.00
N GLY A 3 -5.69 -0.79 10.11
CA GLY A 3 -6.55 -1.26 11.19
C GLY A 3 -6.96 -0.13 12.13
N GLY A 4 -7.78 -0.45 13.13
CA GLY A 4 -8.33 0.50 14.13
C GLY A 4 -7.34 0.97 15.20
N ARG A 5 -6.12 1.34 14.81
CA ARG A 5 -5.03 1.80 15.71
C ARG A 5 -4.38 3.06 15.16
N SER A 6 -3.91 3.95 16.04
CA SER A 6 -3.31 5.22 15.66
C SER A 6 -2.06 5.08 14.79
N TYR A 7 -1.23 4.06 15.03
CA TYR A 7 -0.02 3.77 14.25
C TYR A 7 -0.30 3.21 12.84
N TYR A 8 -1.57 2.97 12.49
CA TYR A 8 -2.00 2.58 11.15
C TYR A 8 -2.59 3.74 10.33
N LEU A 9 -2.59 4.97 10.84
CA LEU A 9 -3.12 6.13 10.10
C LEU A 9 -2.27 6.51 8.88
N ASN A 10 -1.03 6.03 8.81
CA ASN A 10 -0.09 6.33 7.73
C ASN A 10 -0.20 5.39 6.52
N ARG A 11 -1.11 4.40 6.54
CA ARG A 11 -1.25 3.42 5.46
C ARG A 11 -2.61 2.74 5.45
N SER A 12 -2.98 2.18 4.31
CA SER A 12 -4.21 1.40 4.13
C SER A 12 -3.94 -0.12 4.22
N GLN A 13 -4.83 -0.89 3.59
CA GLN A 13 -4.71 -2.29 3.21
C GLN A 13 -5.32 -2.49 1.81
N PRO A 14 -5.21 -3.69 1.18
CA PRO A 14 -5.89 -3.94 -0.10
C PRO A 14 -7.36 -3.49 -0.07
N PRO A 15 -7.81 -2.66 -1.03
CA PRO A 15 -9.12 -2.01 -0.96
C PRO A 15 -10.23 -2.99 -1.36
N LEU A 16 -10.94 -3.49 -0.35
CA LEU A 16 -12.03 -4.47 -0.53
C LEU A 16 -13.41 -3.89 -0.19
N LEU A 17 -13.53 -2.58 0.09
CA LEU A 17 -14.79 -1.97 0.53
C LEU A 17 -15.90 -2.09 -0.52
N SER A 18 -15.58 -1.90 -1.80
CA SER A 18 -16.54 -2.06 -2.90
C SER A 18 -17.12 -3.48 -2.95
N ASP A 19 -16.27 -4.50 -2.84
CA ASP A 19 -16.69 -5.90 -2.81
C ASP A 19 -17.53 -6.20 -1.56
N MET A 20 -17.10 -5.73 -0.39
CA MET A 20 -17.88 -5.86 0.84
C MET A 20 -19.27 -5.23 0.71
N VAL A 21 -19.36 -4.03 0.12
CA VAL A 21 -20.64 -3.34 -0.13
C VAL A 21 -21.51 -4.16 -1.08
N MET A 22 -20.93 -4.68 -2.17
CA MET A 22 -21.66 -5.50 -3.14
C MET A 22 -22.15 -6.82 -2.54
N HIS A 23 -21.37 -7.45 -1.67
CA HIS A 23 -21.78 -8.66 -0.96
C HIS A 23 -22.99 -8.43 -0.05
N ILE A 24 -22.98 -7.35 0.73
CA ILE A 24 -24.11 -6.99 1.61
C ILE A 24 -25.33 -6.63 0.76
N PHE A 25 -25.16 -5.81 -0.29
CA PHE A 25 -26.26 -5.48 -1.19
C PHE A 25 -26.85 -6.71 -1.88
N GLY A 26 -26.03 -7.68 -2.28
CA GLY A 26 -26.50 -8.94 -2.87
C GLY A 26 -27.35 -9.78 -1.91
N ALA A 27 -27.08 -9.70 -0.60
CA ALA A 27 -27.85 -10.39 0.42
C ALA A 27 -29.15 -9.66 0.81
N GLU A 28 -29.12 -8.32 0.90
CA GLU A 28 -30.22 -7.53 1.46
C GLU A 28 -31.10 -6.84 0.40
N GLY A 29 -30.53 -6.51 -0.77
CA GLY A 29 -31.21 -5.80 -1.85
C GLY A 29 -31.57 -4.33 -1.54
N ASP A 30 -31.08 -3.76 -0.44
CA ASP A 30 -31.42 -2.40 -0.01
C ASP A 30 -30.73 -1.33 -0.86
N ARG A 31 -31.48 -0.78 -1.81
CA ARG A 31 -31.02 0.30 -2.70
C ARG A 31 -30.80 1.63 -1.98
N ARG A 32 -31.50 1.89 -0.88
CA ARG A 32 -31.31 3.13 -0.10
C ARG A 32 -30.01 3.05 0.68
N TRP A 33 -29.73 1.89 1.27
CA TRP A 33 -28.43 1.63 1.91
C TRP A 33 -27.28 1.73 0.90
N LEU A 34 -27.42 1.11 -0.28
CA LEU A 34 -26.40 1.22 -1.34
C LEU A 34 -26.15 2.68 -1.76
N ALA A 35 -27.21 3.48 -1.91
CA ALA A 35 -27.05 4.90 -2.21
C ALA A 35 -26.35 5.67 -1.08
N ALA A 36 -26.55 5.26 0.17
CA ALA A 36 -25.90 5.86 1.34
C ALA A 36 -24.42 5.47 1.49
N THR A 37 -23.97 4.34 0.93
CA THR A 37 -22.55 3.94 0.98
C THR A 37 -21.69 4.56 -0.12
N LEU A 38 -22.30 5.03 -1.22
CA LEU A 38 -21.60 5.62 -2.36
C LEU A 38 -20.57 6.71 -1.98
N PRO A 39 -20.87 7.67 -1.07
CA PRO A 39 -19.88 8.67 -0.68
C PRO A 39 -18.61 8.06 -0.08
N SER A 40 -18.72 7.00 0.71
CA SER A 40 -17.55 6.33 1.31
C SER A 40 -16.69 5.60 0.27
N LEU A 41 -17.32 5.00 -0.75
CA LEU A 41 -16.61 4.38 -1.87
C LEU A 41 -15.86 5.43 -2.70
N GLU A 42 -16.49 6.58 -2.96
CA GLU A 42 -15.84 7.68 -3.66
C GLU A 42 -14.66 8.25 -2.87
N ASP A 43 -14.78 8.35 -1.55
CA ASP A 43 -13.71 8.84 -0.69
C ASP A 43 -12.51 7.87 -0.64
N GLU A 44 -12.75 6.56 -0.58
CA GLU A 44 -11.67 5.57 -0.68
C GLU A 44 -11.01 5.62 -2.06
N TYR A 45 -11.79 5.72 -3.14
CA TYR A 45 -11.22 5.84 -4.49
C TYR A 45 -10.38 7.12 -4.64
N LYS A 46 -10.87 8.26 -4.13
CA LYS A 46 -10.11 9.53 -4.12
C LYS A 46 -8.80 9.37 -3.35
N TYR A 47 -8.79 8.67 -2.22
CA TYR A 47 -7.57 8.41 -1.45
C TYR A 47 -6.50 7.70 -2.30
N TRP A 48 -6.86 6.64 -3.02
CA TRP A 48 -5.92 5.92 -3.90
C TRP A 48 -5.49 6.73 -5.12
N MET A 49 -6.37 7.61 -5.60
CA MET A 49 -6.18 8.38 -6.83
C MET A 49 -5.70 9.83 -6.62
N ASP A 50 -5.33 10.21 -5.40
CA ASP A 50 -4.87 11.56 -5.08
C ASP A 50 -3.34 11.69 -5.23
N PRO A 51 -2.82 12.24 -6.34
CA PRO A 51 -1.38 12.37 -6.56
C PRO A 51 -0.73 13.50 -5.74
N VAL A 52 -1.50 14.25 -4.95
CA VAL A 52 -1.01 15.34 -4.11
C VAL A 52 -0.83 14.88 -2.67
N ARG A 53 -1.72 14.02 -2.18
CA ARG A 53 -1.72 13.54 -0.79
C ARG A 53 -1.12 12.17 -0.60
N SER A 54 -1.02 11.36 -1.64
CA SER A 54 -0.36 10.06 -1.59
C SER A 54 0.51 9.84 -2.81
N ASP A 55 1.51 8.99 -2.62
CA ASP A 55 2.42 8.58 -3.68
C ASP A 55 1.94 7.28 -4.36
N HIS A 56 0.65 6.94 -4.22
CA HIS A 56 0.06 5.72 -4.77
C HIS A 56 -0.07 5.76 -6.29
N VAL A 57 -0.30 6.93 -6.88
CA VAL A 57 -0.57 7.05 -8.33
C VAL A 57 0.73 6.97 -9.13
N VAL A 58 0.81 5.99 -10.04
CA VAL A 58 1.91 5.79 -10.99
C VAL A 58 1.41 5.98 -12.40
N ARG A 59 2.10 6.78 -13.21
CA ARG A 59 1.78 6.99 -14.62
C ARG A 59 2.87 6.38 -15.49
N ILE A 60 2.51 5.41 -16.33
CA ILE A 60 3.42 4.76 -17.27
C ILE A 60 2.98 5.02 -18.71
N THR A 61 3.93 5.03 -19.65
CA THR A 61 3.63 5.09 -21.08
C THR A 61 4.06 3.80 -21.73
N LEU A 62 3.11 3.11 -22.37
CA LEU A 62 3.33 1.86 -23.09
C LEU A 62 2.69 1.97 -24.47
N ASP A 63 3.42 1.64 -25.53
CA ASP A 63 2.95 1.71 -26.93
C ASP A 63 2.32 3.06 -27.31
N GLY A 64 2.87 4.16 -26.78
CA GLY A 64 2.37 5.52 -27.02
C GLY A 64 1.09 5.88 -26.28
N LYS A 65 0.58 5.01 -25.39
CA LYS A 65 -0.59 5.26 -24.53
C LYS A 65 -0.15 5.48 -23.09
N GLN A 66 -0.76 6.46 -22.43
CA GLN A 66 -0.56 6.71 -21.01
C GLN A 66 -1.53 5.86 -20.19
N HIS A 67 -1.01 5.18 -19.18
CA HIS A 67 -1.75 4.39 -18.22
C HIS A 67 -1.54 4.96 -16.82
N THR A 68 -2.61 5.05 -16.04
CA THR A 68 -2.57 5.41 -14.62
C THR A 68 -2.85 4.14 -13.82
N LEU A 69 -1.94 3.80 -12.92
CA LEU A 69 -1.96 2.62 -12.08
C LEU A 69 -1.72 3.04 -10.63
N ASN A 70 -1.92 2.12 -9.69
CA ASN A 70 -1.64 2.33 -8.28
C ASN A 70 -0.51 1.42 -7.79
N ARG A 71 0.20 1.87 -6.76
CA ARG A 71 1.15 1.10 -5.97
C ARG A 71 0.84 1.24 -4.48
N TYR A 72 1.28 0.29 -3.68
CA TYR A 72 1.33 0.46 -2.23
C TYR A 72 2.49 1.39 -1.87
N CYS A 73 2.21 2.43 -1.09
CA CYS A 73 3.18 3.44 -0.68
C CYS A 73 2.72 4.09 0.63
N ALA A 74 3.18 3.53 1.76
CA ALA A 74 2.88 4.06 3.08
C ALA A 74 3.55 5.44 3.30
N ASP A 75 2.82 6.36 3.93
CA ASP A 75 3.28 7.72 4.25
C ASP A 75 4.13 7.71 5.53
N THR A 76 5.32 7.11 5.46
CA THR A 76 6.26 7.10 6.57
C THR A 76 7.70 6.91 6.14
N SER A 77 8.60 7.54 6.88
CA SER A 77 10.06 7.37 6.78
C SER A 77 10.66 6.78 8.05
N SER A 78 9.82 6.26 8.95
CA SER A 78 10.19 5.86 10.30
C SER A 78 9.86 4.39 10.57
N PRO A 79 10.54 3.74 11.54
CA PRO A 79 10.19 2.39 11.96
C PRO A 79 8.72 2.30 12.37
N ARG A 80 8.07 1.19 12.03
CA ARG A 80 6.70 0.91 12.45
C ARG A 80 6.63 0.82 13.99
N PRO A 81 5.74 1.57 14.66
CA PRO A 81 5.65 1.51 16.12
C PRO A 81 5.38 0.12 16.69
N GLU A 82 4.61 -0.71 15.97
CA GLU A 82 4.29 -2.08 16.35
C GLU A 82 5.39 -3.12 16.08
N SER A 83 6.47 -2.73 15.38
CA SER A 83 7.63 -3.59 15.05
C SER A 83 8.92 -2.77 15.07
N TYR A 84 9.05 -1.88 16.06
CA TYR A 84 10.09 -0.85 16.06
C TYR A 84 11.49 -1.45 16.12
N ALA A 85 11.70 -2.46 16.98
CA ALA A 85 13.01 -3.06 17.16
C ALA A 85 13.48 -3.79 15.90
N GLU A 86 12.56 -4.52 15.28
CA GLU A 86 12.79 -5.31 14.06
C GLU A 86 13.10 -4.40 12.86
N ASP A 87 12.34 -3.30 12.70
CA ASP A 87 12.57 -2.34 11.62
C ASP A 87 13.89 -1.58 11.81
N VAL A 88 14.27 -1.24 13.05
CA VAL A 88 15.57 -0.62 13.36
C VAL A 88 16.72 -1.59 13.11
N GLU A 89 16.58 -2.86 13.50
CA GLU A 89 17.60 -3.88 13.23
C GLU A 89 17.78 -4.11 11.74
N THR A 90 16.68 -4.26 11.00
CA THR A 90 16.67 -4.45 9.54
C THR A 90 17.38 -3.31 8.81
N THR A 91 17.21 -2.07 9.29
CA THR A 91 17.80 -0.88 8.67
C THR A 91 19.15 -0.47 9.27
N SER A 92 19.70 -1.26 10.21
CA SER A 92 20.93 -0.92 10.93
C SER A 92 22.15 -0.76 10.02
N ARG A 93 22.17 -1.47 8.89
CA ARG A 93 23.25 -1.46 7.89
C ARG A 93 23.00 -0.54 6.70
N ALA A 94 21.92 0.24 6.72
CA ALA A 94 21.64 1.20 5.66
C ALA A 94 22.82 2.18 5.50
N ALA A 95 23.27 2.39 4.26
CA ALA A 95 24.46 3.18 3.97
C ALA A 95 24.28 4.66 4.35
N THR A 96 23.07 5.17 4.16
CA THR A 96 22.72 6.56 4.48
C THR A 96 21.41 6.67 5.27
N PRO A 97 21.17 7.81 5.96
CA PRO A 97 19.87 8.10 6.56
C PRO A 97 18.71 8.13 5.55
N ALA A 98 18.99 8.51 4.29
CA ALA A 98 18.00 8.50 3.22
C ALA A 98 17.63 7.07 2.83
N ASP A 99 18.61 6.17 2.69
CA ASP A 99 18.36 4.76 2.41
C ASP A 99 17.55 4.12 3.54
N ARG A 100 17.91 4.39 4.80
CA ARG A 100 17.14 3.93 5.96
C ARG A 100 15.68 4.39 5.91
N SER A 101 15.46 5.65 5.59
CA SER A 101 14.11 6.22 5.46
C SER A 101 13.31 5.56 4.34
N ALA A 102 13.96 5.29 3.20
CA ALA A 102 13.35 4.59 2.08
C ALA A 102 13.00 3.13 2.43
N ILE A 103 13.90 2.41 3.11
CA ILE A 103 13.65 1.03 3.55
C ILE A 103 12.48 0.99 4.54
N HIS A 104 12.37 1.95 5.47
CA HIS A 104 11.19 2.06 6.35
C HIS A 104 9.89 2.26 5.56
N CYS A 105 9.89 3.12 4.55
CA CYS A 105 8.74 3.27 3.66
C CYS A 105 8.40 1.96 2.95
N HIS A 106 9.39 1.24 2.40
CA HIS A 106 9.15 -0.04 1.72
C HIS A 106 8.65 -1.15 2.65
N ILE A 107 9.15 -1.21 3.88
CA ILE A 107 8.66 -2.11 4.93
C ILE A 107 7.21 -1.79 5.28
N ALA A 108 6.88 -0.52 5.55
CA ALA A 108 5.51 -0.12 5.86
C ALA A 108 4.56 -0.32 4.67
N SER A 109 5.04 -0.14 3.45
CA SER A 109 4.28 -0.41 2.22
C SER A 109 4.04 -1.90 2.02
N ALA A 110 4.95 -2.78 2.46
CA ALA A 110 4.70 -4.23 2.47
C ALA A 110 3.53 -4.57 3.41
N ALA A 111 3.47 -3.92 4.59
CA ALA A 111 2.33 -4.07 5.49
C ALA A 111 1.04 -3.47 4.92
N GLU A 112 1.12 -2.37 4.15
CA GLU A 112 -0.02 -1.84 3.38
C GLU A 112 -0.51 -2.83 2.32
N SER A 113 0.39 -3.59 1.70
CA SER A 113 -0.01 -4.59 0.70
C SER A 113 -0.74 -5.80 1.30
N GLY A 114 -0.65 -6.02 2.61
CA GLY A 114 -1.10 -7.25 3.28
C GLY A 114 -0.15 -8.44 3.07
N TRP A 115 1.01 -8.23 2.45
CA TRP A 115 2.06 -9.24 2.20
C TRP A 115 3.38 -8.84 2.89
N ASP A 116 3.35 -8.60 4.21
CA ASP A 116 4.51 -8.39 5.08
C ASP A 116 5.00 -9.73 5.69
N PHE A 117 6.08 -10.35 5.20
CA PHE A 117 6.92 -9.99 4.06
C PHE A 117 6.97 -11.11 3.02
N SER A 118 7.42 -10.78 1.81
CA SER A 118 7.45 -11.70 0.69
C SER A 118 8.64 -11.42 -0.23
N SER A 119 9.19 -12.47 -0.85
CA SER A 119 10.17 -12.33 -1.93
C SER A 119 9.62 -11.58 -3.14
N ARG A 120 8.29 -11.47 -3.26
CA ARG A 120 7.59 -10.63 -4.25
C ARG A 120 8.09 -9.19 -4.28
N TRP A 121 8.52 -8.66 -3.14
CA TRP A 121 8.95 -7.26 -2.98
C TRP A 121 10.47 -7.06 -3.10
N MET A 122 11.20 -8.12 -3.44
CA MET A 122 12.66 -8.06 -3.60
C MET A 122 13.02 -7.61 -5.03
N PRO A 123 14.10 -6.82 -5.19
CA PRO A 123 14.62 -6.48 -6.51
C PRO A 123 14.88 -7.73 -7.37
N PRO A 124 14.74 -7.63 -8.70
CA PRO A 124 15.11 -8.71 -9.60
C PRO A 124 16.56 -9.14 -9.34
N HIS A 125 16.82 -10.46 -9.37
CA HIS A 125 18.14 -11.06 -9.15
C HIS A 125 18.68 -11.07 -7.70
N GLN A 126 17.86 -10.70 -6.71
CA GLN A 126 18.17 -10.99 -5.31
C GLN A 126 18.19 -12.52 -5.09
N ALA A 127 19.36 -13.10 -4.84
CA ALA A 127 19.53 -14.55 -4.71
C ALA A 127 18.94 -15.12 -3.40
N GLU A 128 18.99 -14.33 -2.33
CA GLU A 128 18.50 -14.69 -1.00
C GLU A 128 17.53 -13.63 -0.48
N PHE A 129 16.56 -14.05 0.34
CA PHE A 129 15.65 -13.09 0.96
C PHE A 129 16.40 -12.20 1.95
N ASP A 130 16.35 -10.89 1.71
CA ASP A 130 16.90 -9.87 2.60
C ASP A 130 15.90 -8.73 2.73
N LEU A 131 15.28 -8.61 3.91
CA LEU A 131 14.28 -7.58 4.15
C LEU A 131 14.86 -6.16 4.00
N SER A 132 16.16 -5.96 4.24
CA SER A 132 16.79 -4.66 4.05
C SER A 132 16.87 -4.22 2.58
N ALA A 133 16.70 -5.16 1.65
CA ALA A 133 16.62 -4.91 0.22
C ALA A 133 15.17 -4.76 -0.31
N THR A 134 14.15 -4.84 0.56
CA THR A 134 12.75 -4.72 0.12
C THR A 134 12.49 -3.39 -0.58
N ALA A 135 11.76 -3.45 -1.69
CA ALA A 135 11.51 -2.33 -2.57
C ALA A 135 10.03 -2.17 -2.92
N THR A 136 9.12 -2.57 -2.01
CA THR A 136 7.66 -2.65 -2.24
C THR A 136 7.07 -1.44 -2.98
N ALA A 137 7.44 -0.22 -2.57
CA ALA A 137 6.90 1.01 -3.16
C ALA A 137 7.45 1.32 -4.56
N LEU A 138 8.30 0.46 -5.13
CA LEU A 138 8.75 0.53 -6.52
C LEU A 138 8.00 -0.45 -7.43
N PHE A 139 7.19 -1.35 -6.87
CA PHE A 139 6.39 -2.30 -7.64
C PHE A 139 5.03 -1.72 -7.98
N ILE A 140 4.53 -2.06 -9.18
CA ILE A 140 3.13 -1.87 -9.56
C ILE A 140 2.45 -3.24 -9.42
N PRO A 141 1.72 -3.49 -8.31
CA PRO A 141 1.27 -4.82 -7.97
C PRO A 141 -0.05 -5.15 -8.69
N CYS A 142 -0.14 -6.33 -9.29
CA CYS A 142 -1.28 -6.72 -10.12
C CYS A 142 -2.59 -6.86 -9.32
N ASP A 143 -2.52 -7.29 -8.07
CA ASP A 143 -3.68 -7.41 -7.17
C ASP A 143 -4.32 -6.06 -6.83
N LEU A 144 -3.55 -4.99 -6.67
CA LEU A 144 -4.09 -3.64 -6.45
C LEU A 144 -4.75 -3.05 -7.70
N ASN A 145 -4.35 -3.52 -8.88
CA ASN A 145 -4.79 -3.00 -10.19
C ASN A 145 -5.70 -3.99 -10.95
N ALA A 146 -6.28 -4.98 -10.25
CA ALA A 146 -7.09 -6.06 -10.83
C ALA A 146 -8.52 -5.62 -11.16
#